data_AF-A0A1G2HPC8-F1
#
_entry.id   AF-A0A1G2HPC8-F1
#
_cell.length_a   1.000
_cell.length_b   1.000
_cell.length_c   1.000
_cell.angle_alpha   90.00
_cell.angle_beta   90.00
_cell.angle_gamma   90.00
#
_symmetry.space_group_name_H-M   'P 1'
#
loop_
_entity.id
_entity.type
_entity.pdbx_description
1 polymer ?
#
loop_
_entity_poly.entity_id
_entity_poly.type
_entity_poly.pdbx_seq_one_letter_code
_entity_poly.pdbx_strand_id
1 'polypeptide(L)'
;MKKMKKVLLTFLVLLLASLFVFAADKVEINTASLPQLEELTGVGPTIAQRIVDARPFSSVDDLLRVKGIGEKTLQKIKDQGLAYVLGSDSAKSSGETTGAEPSAQVENSSPPVQEQNNVVSSAPKLEASPAPDTIIYPGGIVINEILPAPEGPDDTSEWIELYNANSFDVDMGGWKIKDSQGALTEYTFPKNITILGKGYLVLKRPATNITLNNDQDSLDLILPNGKIVSSASYQNAPKNQSYNGTASGWQWSSTLTPGAANKITQILPENKKSDKSNAGNLALAAAGPSIGDSAGSLLSAPLGKGMSDPWLLFLTAITLAIVSASAVLIINLKLKKKKVENQFEI
;
A
#
# COMPACT_ATOMS: atom_id res chain seq x y z
N MET A 1 -33.60 35.55 -24.69
CA MET A 1 -32.41 35.30 -23.84
C MET A 1 -32.46 33.99 -23.02
N LYS A 2 -33.56 33.64 -22.32
CA LYS A 2 -33.61 32.43 -21.47
C LYS A 2 -33.47 31.09 -22.21
N LYS A 3 -33.95 31.00 -23.46
CA LYS A 3 -33.82 29.79 -24.30
C LYS A 3 -32.40 29.59 -24.85
N MET A 4 -31.68 30.67 -25.16
CA MET A 4 -30.29 30.59 -25.67
C MET A 4 -29.28 30.16 -24.59
N LYS A 5 -29.50 30.57 -23.32
CA LYS A 5 -28.64 30.11 -22.20
C LYS A 5 -28.75 28.60 -21.93
N LYS A 6 -29.91 27.99 -22.20
CA LYS A 6 -30.10 26.53 -22.04
C LYS A 6 -29.43 25.74 -23.16
N VAL A 7 -29.47 26.23 -24.39
CA VAL A 7 -28.78 25.61 -25.54
C VAL A 7 -27.25 25.71 -25.41
N LEU A 8 -26.76 26.85 -24.91
CA LEU A 8 -25.33 27.05 -24.65
C LEU A 8 -24.83 26.17 -23.49
N LEU A 9 -25.64 25.97 -22.44
CA LEU A 9 -25.29 25.10 -21.32
C LEU A 9 -25.28 23.62 -21.71
N THR A 10 -26.19 23.17 -22.58
CA THR A 10 -26.18 21.79 -23.09
C THR A 10 -24.99 21.52 -24.01
N PHE A 11 -24.56 22.49 -24.82
CA PHE A 11 -23.33 22.37 -25.61
C PHE A 11 -22.07 22.37 -24.73
N LEU A 12 -22.06 23.15 -23.65
CA LEU A 12 -20.93 23.18 -22.69
C LEU A 12 -20.79 21.86 -21.91
N VAL A 13 -21.90 21.24 -21.49
CA VAL A 13 -21.88 19.93 -20.80
C VAL A 13 -21.48 18.80 -21.76
N LEU A 14 -21.85 18.85 -23.04
CA LEU A 14 -21.40 17.88 -24.04
C LEU A 14 -19.91 18.05 -24.38
N LEU A 15 -19.39 19.29 -24.37
CA LEU A 15 -17.98 19.60 -24.63
C LEU A 15 -17.07 19.26 -23.42
N LEU A 16 -17.60 19.31 -22.19
CA LEU A 16 -16.89 18.87 -20.98
C LEU A 16 -16.87 17.34 -20.78
N ALA A 17 -17.80 16.61 -21.40
CA ALA A 17 -17.81 15.14 -21.34
C ALA A 17 -16.78 14.47 -22.27
N SER A 18 -16.13 15.24 -23.16
CA SER A 18 -15.12 14.74 -24.12
C SER A 18 -13.67 14.86 -23.63
N LEU A 19 -13.44 15.34 -22.40
CA LEU A 19 -12.10 15.62 -21.87
C LEU A 19 -11.59 14.61 -20.82
N PHE A 20 -12.32 13.54 -20.54
CA PHE A 20 -11.79 12.42 -19.77
C PHE A 20 -11.10 11.42 -20.70
N VAL A 21 -9.93 11.78 -21.20
CA VAL A 21 -8.94 10.78 -21.62
C VAL A 21 -8.30 10.29 -20.33
N PHE A 22 -8.78 9.17 -19.79
CA PHE A 22 -8.01 8.43 -18.79
C PHE A 22 -6.77 7.93 -19.52
N ALA A 23 -5.61 8.49 -19.19
CA ALA A 23 -4.35 7.84 -19.50
C ALA A 23 -4.41 6.49 -18.78
N ALA A 24 -4.67 5.43 -19.54
CA ALA A 24 -4.72 4.10 -18.98
C ALA A 24 -3.30 3.72 -18.58
N ASP A 25 -3.08 3.54 -17.28
CA ASP A 25 -1.81 3.08 -16.76
C ASP A 25 -1.51 1.71 -17.37
N LYS A 26 -0.30 1.54 -17.87
CA LYS A 26 0.11 0.24 -18.42
C LYS A 26 0.02 -0.82 -17.33
N VAL A 27 -0.49 -2.00 -17.68
CA VAL A 27 -0.71 -3.14 -16.80
C VAL A 27 0.44 -4.13 -16.98
N GLU A 28 1.29 -4.26 -15.96
CA GLU A 28 2.36 -5.25 -15.98
C GLU A 28 1.78 -6.63 -15.61
N ILE A 29 1.85 -7.59 -16.52
CA ILE A 29 1.08 -8.85 -16.42
C ILE A 29 1.53 -9.73 -15.24
N ASN A 30 2.80 -9.65 -14.82
CA ASN A 30 3.38 -10.44 -13.74
C ASN A 30 3.11 -9.89 -12.33
N THR A 31 2.76 -8.61 -12.22
CA THR A 31 2.67 -7.91 -10.93
C THR A 31 1.32 -7.23 -10.73
N ALA A 32 0.54 -6.99 -11.78
CA ALA A 32 -0.78 -6.38 -11.70
C ALA A 32 -1.70 -7.11 -10.71
N SER A 33 -2.46 -6.34 -9.94
CA SER A 33 -3.52 -6.83 -9.08
C SER A 33 -4.70 -7.38 -9.91
N LEU A 34 -5.61 -8.13 -9.27
CA LEU A 34 -6.80 -8.65 -9.95
C LEU A 34 -7.62 -7.53 -10.63
N PRO A 35 -7.92 -6.39 -9.98
CA PRO A 35 -8.64 -5.29 -10.64
C PRO A 35 -7.88 -4.70 -11.84
N GLN A 36 -6.55 -4.59 -11.76
CA GLN A 36 -5.74 -4.06 -12.88
C GLN A 36 -5.70 -5.04 -14.06
N LEU A 37 -5.68 -6.35 -13.81
CA LEU A 37 -5.79 -7.34 -14.88
C LEU A 37 -7.17 -7.31 -15.54
N GLU A 38 -8.23 -7.00 -14.79
CA GLU A 38 -9.59 -6.87 -15.33
C GLU A 38 -9.77 -5.64 -16.25
N GLU A 39 -8.82 -4.70 -16.26
CA GLU A 39 -8.80 -3.60 -17.23
C GLU A 39 -8.41 -4.08 -18.65
N LEU A 40 -7.83 -5.28 -18.77
CA LEU A 40 -7.47 -5.88 -20.05
C LEU A 40 -8.70 -6.43 -20.77
N THR A 41 -8.82 -6.11 -22.06
CA THR A 41 -9.99 -6.48 -22.87
C THR A 41 -10.14 -8.00 -22.93
N GLY A 42 -11.29 -8.50 -22.46
CA GLY A 42 -11.58 -9.93 -22.43
C GLY A 42 -11.01 -10.67 -21.23
N VAL A 43 -10.45 -9.96 -20.24
CA VAL A 43 -10.05 -10.50 -18.94
C VAL A 43 -11.10 -10.10 -17.89
N GLY A 44 -11.91 -11.08 -17.46
CA GLY A 44 -12.79 -10.92 -16.30
C GLY A 44 -12.20 -11.56 -15.05
N PRO A 45 -12.87 -11.50 -13.88
CA PRO A 45 -12.31 -11.94 -12.59
C PRO A 45 -11.73 -13.37 -12.61
N THR A 46 -12.41 -14.29 -13.29
CA THR A 46 -11.94 -15.68 -13.41
C THR A 46 -10.70 -15.82 -14.28
N ILE A 47 -10.56 -15.02 -15.34
CA ILE A 47 -9.37 -15.04 -16.20
C ILE A 47 -8.23 -14.31 -15.50
N ALA A 48 -8.50 -13.18 -14.84
CA ALA A 48 -7.53 -12.45 -14.04
C ALA A 48 -6.87 -13.37 -13.00
N GLN A 49 -7.66 -14.16 -12.26
CA GLN A 49 -7.12 -15.13 -11.32
C GLN A 49 -6.22 -16.18 -12.01
N ARG A 50 -6.63 -16.72 -13.15
CA ARG A 50 -5.80 -17.70 -13.89
C ARG A 50 -4.51 -17.07 -14.44
N ILE A 51 -4.53 -15.78 -14.80
CA ILE A 51 -3.32 -15.04 -15.17
C ILE A 51 -2.39 -15.02 -13.96
N VAL A 52 -2.90 -14.66 -12.76
CA VAL A 52 -2.12 -14.69 -11.52
C VAL A 52 -1.54 -16.08 -11.25
N ASP A 53 -2.35 -17.12 -11.38
CA ASP A 53 -1.94 -18.52 -11.14
C ASP A 53 -0.88 -19.03 -12.13
N ALA A 54 -0.86 -18.51 -13.36
CA ALA A 54 0.03 -18.95 -14.44
C ALA A 54 1.35 -18.17 -14.54
N ARG A 55 1.56 -17.18 -13.66
CA ARG A 55 2.80 -16.40 -13.56
C ARG A 55 4.01 -17.30 -13.23
N PRO A 56 5.22 -16.93 -13.70
CA PRO A 56 5.55 -15.73 -14.47
C PRO A 56 5.35 -15.91 -15.99
N PHE A 57 5.26 -14.79 -16.71
CA PHE A 57 5.24 -14.64 -18.16
C PHE A 57 6.50 -13.88 -18.61
N SER A 58 7.15 -14.34 -19.67
CA SER A 58 8.33 -13.69 -20.25
C SER A 58 7.95 -12.69 -21.35
N SER A 59 6.75 -12.83 -21.91
CA SER A 59 6.18 -11.93 -22.91
C SER A 59 4.65 -11.85 -22.77
N VAL A 60 4.04 -10.85 -23.40
CA VAL A 60 2.57 -10.75 -23.48
C VAL A 60 1.98 -11.98 -24.19
N ASP A 61 2.70 -12.57 -25.14
CA ASP A 61 2.28 -13.73 -25.94
C ASP A 61 2.07 -14.98 -25.09
N ASP A 62 2.79 -15.08 -23.97
CA ASP A 62 2.71 -16.21 -23.05
C ASP A 62 1.35 -16.30 -22.35
N LEU A 63 0.50 -15.26 -22.44
CA LEU A 63 -0.89 -15.29 -21.98
C LEU A 63 -1.71 -16.39 -22.66
N LEU A 64 -1.28 -16.93 -23.81
CA LEU A 64 -1.92 -18.10 -24.43
C LEU A 64 -1.89 -19.37 -23.56
N ARG A 65 -0.98 -19.44 -22.57
CA ARG A 65 -0.97 -20.53 -21.57
C ARG A 65 -2.18 -20.50 -20.64
N VAL A 66 -2.85 -19.34 -20.53
CA VAL A 66 -3.98 -19.14 -19.63
C VAL A 66 -5.25 -19.67 -20.29
N LYS A 67 -5.85 -20.70 -19.68
CA LYS A 67 -7.13 -21.24 -20.13
C LYS A 67 -8.19 -20.12 -20.19
N GLY A 68 -8.73 -19.87 -21.38
CA GLY A 68 -9.72 -18.80 -21.63
C GLY A 68 -9.16 -17.59 -22.40
N ILE A 69 -7.84 -17.48 -22.56
CA ILE A 69 -7.20 -16.53 -23.47
C ILE A 69 -6.80 -17.28 -24.74
N GLY A 70 -7.53 -17.04 -25.83
CA GLY A 70 -7.16 -17.52 -27.16
C GLY A 70 -6.53 -16.42 -28.01
N GLU A 71 -6.04 -16.78 -29.21
CA GLU A 71 -5.35 -15.85 -30.14
C GLU A 71 -6.12 -14.55 -30.40
N LYS A 72 -7.45 -14.63 -30.56
CA LYS A 72 -8.30 -13.43 -30.78
C LYS A 72 -8.36 -12.51 -29.56
N THR A 73 -8.36 -13.08 -28.35
CA THR A 73 -8.37 -12.30 -27.11
C THR A 73 -6.98 -11.70 -26.87
N LEU A 74 -5.92 -12.49 -27.07
CA LEU A 74 -4.55 -12.01 -27.00
C LEU A 74 -4.32 -10.84 -27.96
N GLN A 75 -4.78 -10.94 -29.21
CA GLN A 75 -4.61 -9.86 -30.18
C GLN A 75 -5.29 -8.58 -29.70
N LYS A 76 -6.51 -8.66 -29.15
CA LYS A 76 -7.19 -7.49 -28.56
C LYS A 76 -6.44 -6.89 -27.38
N ILE A 77 -5.85 -7.73 -26.52
CA ILE A 77 -5.03 -7.28 -25.39
C ILE A 77 -3.78 -6.53 -25.90
N LYS A 78 -3.13 -7.03 -26.95
CA LYS A 78 -1.99 -6.35 -27.60
C LYS A 78 -2.40 -5.04 -28.26
N ASP A 79 -3.51 -5.04 -29.00
CA ASP A 79 -4.05 -3.86 -29.68
C ASP A 79 -4.45 -2.77 -28.68
N GLN A 80 -4.86 -3.15 -27.47
CA GLN A 80 -5.18 -2.23 -26.38
C GLN A 80 -3.94 -1.48 -25.87
N GLY A 81 -2.73 -2.05 -26.02
CA GLY A 81 -1.47 -1.40 -25.67
C GLY A 81 -1.23 -1.19 -24.16
N LEU A 82 -2.06 -1.77 -23.30
CA LEU A 82 -1.91 -1.64 -21.83
C LEU A 82 -1.00 -2.71 -21.26
N ALA A 83 -1.10 -3.94 -21.74
CA ALA A 83 -0.39 -5.07 -21.15
C ALA A 83 1.09 -5.07 -21.54
N TYR A 84 1.99 -5.23 -20.57
CA TYR A 84 3.43 -5.37 -20.81
C TYR A 84 4.10 -6.32 -19.81
N VAL A 85 5.34 -6.71 -20.12
CA VAL A 85 6.22 -7.48 -19.22
C VAL A 85 7.52 -6.70 -19.05
N LEU A 86 7.97 -6.48 -17.82
CA LEU A 86 9.23 -5.78 -17.55
C LEU A 86 10.42 -6.54 -18.18
N GLY A 87 11.22 -5.85 -18.98
CA GLY A 87 12.35 -6.43 -19.72
C GLY A 87 12.03 -6.91 -21.14
N SER A 88 10.77 -6.83 -21.59
CA SER A 88 10.38 -7.18 -22.97
C SER A 88 10.59 -6.05 -24.00
N ASP A 89 10.81 -4.81 -23.55
CA ASP A 89 10.87 -3.62 -24.42
C ASP A 89 12.21 -3.39 -25.15
N SER A 90 13.15 -4.34 -25.13
CA SER A 90 14.43 -4.19 -25.84
C SER A 90 14.60 -5.07 -27.07
N ALA A 91 13.60 -5.87 -27.46
CA ALA A 91 13.69 -6.63 -28.70
C ALA A 91 12.32 -6.79 -29.35
N LYS A 92 12.24 -6.28 -30.59
CA LYS A 92 11.36 -6.71 -31.68
C LYS A 92 10.19 -5.77 -32.01
N SER A 93 10.57 -4.60 -32.53
CA SER A 93 9.91 -4.05 -33.72
C SER A 93 10.83 -4.30 -34.93
N SER A 94 10.52 -5.34 -35.70
CA SER A 94 10.78 -5.56 -37.15
C SER A 94 11.14 -7.02 -37.42
N GLY A 95 10.49 -7.65 -38.40
CA GLY A 95 11.03 -8.85 -39.05
C GLY A 95 10.11 -10.06 -39.03
N GLU A 96 9.27 -10.11 -40.04
CA GLU A 96 8.46 -11.22 -40.53
C GLU A 96 9.34 -12.30 -41.23
N THR A 97 8.97 -13.58 -41.06
CA THR A 97 9.16 -14.77 -41.95
C THR A 97 10.60 -15.16 -42.34
N THR A 98 11.12 -16.38 -42.14
CA THR A 98 10.85 -17.67 -42.84
C THR A 98 11.88 -18.67 -42.25
N GLY A 99 11.57 -19.91 -41.84
CA GLY A 99 11.69 -21.10 -42.70
C GLY A 99 13.03 -21.86 -42.56
N ALA A 100 12.92 -23.17 -42.22
CA ALA A 100 13.85 -24.28 -42.52
C ALA A 100 14.97 -24.71 -41.52
N GLU A 101 14.69 -25.84 -40.85
CA GLU A 101 15.52 -27.03 -40.54
C GLU A 101 16.43 -27.45 -41.74
N PRO A 102 17.66 -28.07 -41.58
CA PRO A 102 17.83 -29.44 -41.05
C PRO A 102 19.16 -29.91 -40.38
N SER A 103 18.96 -30.90 -39.48
CA SER A 103 19.58 -32.25 -39.28
C SER A 103 21.09 -32.57 -39.38
N ALA A 104 21.43 -33.64 -38.61
CA ALA A 104 22.55 -34.62 -38.64
C ALA A 104 23.82 -34.27 -37.83
N GLN A 105 24.17 -34.92 -36.71
CA GLN A 105 24.56 -36.32 -36.39
C GLN A 105 25.91 -36.81 -36.97
N VAL A 106 26.68 -37.49 -36.08
CA VAL A 106 27.48 -38.74 -36.29
C VAL A 106 28.99 -38.70 -35.90
N GLU A 107 29.28 -39.49 -34.85
CA GLU A 107 30.40 -40.42 -34.55
C GLU A 107 31.89 -40.02 -34.46
N ASN A 108 32.38 -40.09 -33.22
CA ASN A 108 33.38 -41.03 -32.68
C ASN A 108 34.27 -41.85 -33.64
N SER A 109 35.59 -41.81 -33.44
CA SER A 109 36.54 -42.92 -33.66
C SER A 109 37.89 -42.64 -32.97
N SER A 110 38.27 -43.48 -32.00
CA SER A 110 39.65 -43.74 -31.53
C SER A 110 40.16 -45.05 -32.19
N PRO A 111 41.38 -45.61 -31.96
CA PRO A 111 42.61 -45.19 -31.25
C PRO A 111 43.88 -45.43 -32.16
N PRO A 112 45.18 -45.59 -31.73
CA PRO A 112 45.72 -46.44 -30.64
C PRO A 112 46.80 -45.80 -29.72
N VAL A 113 47.07 -46.54 -28.66
CA VAL A 113 47.98 -46.33 -27.52
C VAL A 113 49.46 -46.29 -27.91
N GLN A 114 50.24 -45.39 -27.30
CA GLN A 114 51.62 -45.70 -26.87
C GLN A 114 51.89 -45.18 -25.46
N GLU A 115 52.50 -46.07 -24.71
CA GLU A 115 52.78 -46.07 -23.28
C GLU A 115 54.20 -45.53 -23.07
N GLN A 116 54.34 -44.36 -22.45
CA GLN A 116 55.62 -43.96 -21.86
C GLN A 116 55.40 -43.31 -20.50
N ASN A 117 55.97 -44.02 -19.53
CA ASN A 117 56.06 -43.70 -18.13
C ASN A 117 56.73 -42.34 -17.92
N ASN A 118 56.01 -41.41 -17.28
CA ASN A 118 56.65 -40.35 -16.52
C ASN A 118 55.87 -40.11 -15.22
N VAL A 119 56.51 -40.47 -14.11
CA VAL A 119 56.02 -40.25 -12.77
C VAL A 119 56.14 -38.74 -12.49
N VAL A 120 55.05 -38.01 -12.68
CA VAL A 120 54.85 -36.70 -12.09
C VAL A 120 53.59 -36.80 -11.24
N SER A 121 53.80 -36.87 -9.93
CA SER A 121 52.76 -36.70 -8.93
C SER A 121 52.13 -35.32 -9.09
N SER A 122 51.07 -35.26 -9.90
CA SER A 122 50.10 -34.19 -9.83
C SER A 122 49.11 -34.63 -8.76
N ALA A 123 49.29 -34.10 -7.55
CA ALA A 123 48.19 -34.04 -6.60
C ALA A 123 46.97 -33.49 -7.35
N PRO A 124 45.77 -34.08 -7.22
CA PRO A 124 44.59 -33.49 -7.80
C PRO A 124 44.53 -32.05 -7.29
N LYS A 125 44.60 -31.09 -8.21
CA LYS A 125 44.21 -29.72 -7.91
C LYS A 125 42.78 -29.88 -7.41
N LEU A 126 42.61 -29.78 -6.10
CA LEU A 126 41.32 -29.67 -5.46
C LEU A 126 40.73 -28.42 -6.12
N GLU A 127 39.91 -28.62 -7.15
CA GLU A 127 39.09 -27.55 -7.68
C GLU A 127 38.24 -27.15 -6.49
N ALA A 128 38.59 -26.01 -5.89
CA ALA A 128 37.84 -25.44 -4.81
C ALA A 128 36.40 -25.38 -5.31
N SER A 129 35.52 -26.13 -4.63
CA SER A 129 34.08 -26.02 -4.83
C SER A 129 33.75 -24.54 -4.96
N PRO A 130 33.03 -24.09 -6.01
CA PRO A 130 32.69 -22.69 -6.15
C PRO A 130 32.08 -22.24 -4.83
N ALA A 131 32.67 -21.20 -4.22
CA ALA A 131 32.15 -20.63 -2.99
C ALA A 131 30.67 -20.29 -3.24
N PRO A 132 29.75 -20.63 -2.31
CA PRO A 132 28.34 -20.37 -2.52
C PRO A 132 28.14 -18.88 -2.83
N ASP A 133 27.38 -18.60 -3.89
CA ASP A 133 27.06 -17.23 -4.29
C ASP A 133 26.51 -16.47 -3.09
N THR A 134 27.22 -15.42 -2.67
CA THR A 134 26.81 -14.61 -1.52
C THR A 134 25.62 -13.75 -1.96
N ILE A 135 24.41 -14.13 -1.54
CA ILE A 135 23.21 -13.33 -1.78
C ILE A 135 23.33 -12.03 -0.97
N ILE A 136 23.41 -10.90 -1.67
CA ILE A 136 23.38 -9.57 -1.05
C ILE A 136 21.93 -9.11 -0.98
N TYR A 137 21.45 -8.85 0.24
CA TYR A 137 20.13 -8.28 0.45
C TYR A 137 20.19 -6.75 0.50
N PRO A 138 19.25 -6.04 -0.15
CA PRO A 138 19.21 -4.59 -0.09
C PRO A 138 18.91 -4.13 1.35
N GLY A 139 19.71 -3.19 1.85
CA GLY A 139 19.40 -2.47 3.09
C GLY A 139 18.33 -1.41 2.87
N GLY A 140 17.98 -0.66 3.93
CA GLY A 140 17.12 0.54 3.81
C GLY A 140 15.62 0.27 3.81
N ILE A 141 15.18 -0.97 4.02
CA ILE A 141 13.80 -1.26 4.42
C ILE A 141 13.70 -1.17 5.94
N VAL A 142 12.75 -0.38 6.42
CA VAL A 142 12.55 -0.12 7.85
C VAL A 142 11.09 -0.27 8.22
N ILE A 143 10.83 -0.63 9.48
CA ILE A 143 9.50 -0.45 10.08
C ILE A 143 9.28 1.06 10.23
N ASN A 144 8.21 1.58 9.62
CA ASN A 144 7.96 3.01 9.50
C ASN A 144 6.91 3.51 10.50
N GLU A 145 5.79 2.81 10.60
CA GLU A 145 4.66 3.19 11.43
C GLU A 145 3.89 1.92 11.83
N ILE A 146 3.40 1.85 13.06
CA ILE A 146 2.57 0.75 13.56
C ILE A 146 1.36 1.30 14.32
N LEU A 147 0.20 0.65 14.19
CA LEU A 147 -1.01 1.00 14.94
C LEU A 147 -1.45 -0.21 15.77
N PRO A 148 -1.09 -0.26 17.07
CA PRO A 148 -1.48 -1.35 17.96
C PRO A 148 -2.93 -1.29 18.43
N ALA A 149 -3.43 -0.09 18.74
CA ALA A 149 -4.73 0.10 19.38
C ALA A 149 -5.68 0.90 18.46
N PRO A 150 -6.17 0.34 17.34
CA PRO A 150 -6.99 1.08 16.36
C PRO A 150 -8.35 1.54 16.92
N GLU A 151 -9.00 2.49 16.25
CA GLU A 151 -10.43 2.72 16.41
C GLU A 151 -11.22 1.66 15.64
N GLY A 152 -11.58 0.57 16.32
CA GLY A 152 -12.30 -0.56 15.73
C GLY A 152 -11.95 -1.88 16.43
N PRO A 153 -12.30 -3.03 15.84
CA PRO A 153 -11.83 -4.31 16.32
C PRO A 153 -10.31 -4.46 16.10
N ASP A 154 -9.59 -4.75 17.17
CA ASP A 154 -8.13 -4.97 17.16
C ASP A 154 -7.75 -6.09 16.19
N ASP A 155 -8.59 -7.12 16.07
CA ASP A 155 -8.33 -8.31 15.26
C ASP A 155 -8.23 -8.06 13.74
N THR A 156 -8.75 -6.92 13.26
CA THR A 156 -8.85 -6.59 11.83
C THR A 156 -8.25 -5.23 11.47
N SER A 157 -8.08 -4.35 12.46
CA SER A 157 -7.75 -2.94 12.22
C SER A 157 -6.31 -2.58 12.62
N GLU A 158 -5.61 -3.47 13.33
CA GLU A 158 -4.16 -3.35 13.56
C GLU A 158 -3.39 -3.41 12.25
N TRP A 159 -2.31 -2.64 12.17
CA TRP A 159 -1.43 -2.67 11.01
C TRP A 159 0.02 -2.29 11.33
N ILE A 160 0.89 -2.80 10.46
CA ILE A 160 2.33 -2.56 10.44
C ILE A 160 2.67 -1.98 9.09
N GLU A 161 3.47 -0.92 9.04
CA GLU A 161 3.94 -0.34 7.80
C GLU A 161 5.46 -0.44 7.67
N LEU A 162 5.90 -0.84 6.48
CA LEU A 162 7.29 -0.77 6.07
C LEU A 162 7.50 0.38 5.09
N TYR A 163 8.66 1.01 5.15
CA TYR A 163 9.10 2.02 4.19
C TYR A 163 10.39 1.61 3.50
N ASN A 164 10.44 1.77 2.19
CA ASN A 164 11.64 1.61 1.40
C ASN A 164 12.37 2.95 1.25
N ALA A 165 13.44 3.15 2.03
CA ALA A 165 14.25 4.36 1.97
C ALA A 165 15.12 4.47 0.72
N ASN A 166 15.22 3.41 -0.10
CA ASN A 166 15.99 3.42 -1.33
C ASN A 166 15.25 4.21 -2.43
N SER A 167 15.98 4.55 -3.49
CA SER A 167 15.41 5.11 -4.73
C SER A 167 15.02 4.03 -5.74
N PHE A 168 15.18 2.75 -5.40
CA PHE A 168 14.91 1.59 -6.25
C PHE A 168 14.00 0.60 -5.51
N ASP A 169 13.34 -0.24 -6.28
CA ASP A 169 12.37 -1.21 -5.78
C ASP A 169 13.07 -2.38 -5.07
N VAL A 170 12.46 -2.87 -4.00
CA VAL A 170 13.01 -3.98 -3.19
C VAL A 170 12.02 -5.13 -3.14
N ASP A 171 12.46 -6.30 -3.61
CA ASP A 171 11.76 -7.56 -3.40
C ASP A 171 11.93 -8.03 -1.95
N MET A 172 10.80 -8.24 -1.30
CA MET A 172 10.66 -8.67 0.08
C MET A 172 10.56 -10.19 0.20
N GLY A 173 10.62 -10.94 -0.91
CA GLY A 173 10.51 -12.40 -0.91
C GLY A 173 11.41 -13.06 0.13
N GLY A 174 10.80 -13.78 1.07
CA GLY A 174 11.51 -14.50 2.13
C GLY A 174 11.98 -13.65 3.30
N TRP A 175 11.79 -12.32 3.28
CA TRP A 175 11.94 -11.49 4.48
C TRP A 175 10.90 -11.90 5.51
N LYS A 176 11.09 -11.48 6.76
CA LYS A 176 10.18 -11.81 7.85
C LYS A 176 9.89 -10.61 8.73
N ILE A 177 8.66 -10.51 9.22
CA ILE A 177 8.32 -9.72 10.39
C ILE A 177 8.03 -10.69 11.51
N LYS A 178 8.63 -10.46 12.67
CA LYS A 178 8.46 -11.32 13.83
C LYS A 178 8.07 -10.47 15.03
N ASP A 179 6.98 -10.85 15.69
CA ASP A 179 6.73 -10.48 17.07
C ASP A 179 7.84 -11.09 17.93
N SER A 180 8.63 -10.24 18.57
CA SER A 180 9.75 -10.62 19.42
C SER A 180 9.40 -10.61 20.91
N GLN A 181 8.15 -10.34 21.26
CA GLN A 181 7.64 -10.31 22.62
C GLN A 181 6.20 -10.85 22.74
N GLY A 182 6.06 -12.09 23.23
CA GLY A 182 4.74 -12.66 23.53
C GLY A 182 4.49 -13.96 22.78
N ALA A 183 3.48 -14.00 21.92
CA ALA A 183 3.07 -15.20 21.19
C ALA A 183 4.07 -15.62 20.09
N LEU A 184 5.10 -14.81 19.83
CA LEU A 184 6.19 -15.07 18.88
C LEU A 184 5.68 -15.45 17.49
N THR A 185 4.67 -14.72 17.00
CA THR A 185 4.14 -14.94 15.65
C THR A 185 5.12 -14.41 14.61
N GLU A 186 5.33 -15.17 13.54
CA GLU A 186 6.20 -14.80 12.43
C GLU A 186 5.40 -14.76 11.13
N TYR A 187 5.57 -13.67 10.38
CA TYR A 187 5.08 -13.51 9.03
C TYR A 187 6.25 -13.55 8.06
N THR A 188 6.29 -14.54 7.17
CA THR A 188 7.26 -14.58 6.06
C THR A 188 6.61 -14.01 4.80
N PHE A 189 7.26 -13.02 4.21
CA PHE A 189 6.80 -12.43 2.95
C PHE A 189 6.83 -13.48 1.83
N PRO A 190 5.70 -13.67 1.12
CA PRO A 190 5.71 -14.50 -0.07
C PRO A 190 6.61 -13.88 -1.14
N LYS A 191 7.02 -14.70 -2.11
CA LYS A 191 7.75 -14.20 -3.28
C LYS A 191 6.89 -13.18 -4.04
N ASN A 192 7.53 -12.21 -4.69
CA ASN A 192 6.89 -11.16 -5.51
C ASN A 192 6.17 -10.05 -4.72
N ILE A 193 6.49 -9.87 -3.43
CA ILE A 193 6.10 -8.66 -2.72
C ILE A 193 7.22 -7.64 -2.91
N THR A 194 6.93 -6.57 -3.64
CA THR A 194 7.90 -5.51 -3.90
C THR A 194 7.44 -4.21 -3.26
N ILE A 195 8.34 -3.54 -2.54
CA ILE A 195 8.14 -2.17 -2.10
C ILE A 195 8.87 -1.27 -3.09
N LEU A 196 8.14 -0.42 -3.81
CA LEU A 196 8.74 0.52 -4.76
C LEU A 196 9.74 1.44 -4.07
N GLY A 197 10.69 2.01 -4.81
CA GLY A 197 11.60 3.04 -4.29
C GLY A 197 10.80 4.20 -3.67
N LYS A 198 11.15 4.60 -2.44
CA LYS A 198 10.39 5.58 -1.63
C LYS A 198 8.94 5.18 -1.33
N GLY A 199 8.58 3.94 -1.59
CA GLY A 199 7.25 3.38 -1.38
C GLY A 199 7.04 2.87 0.05
N TYR A 200 5.77 2.60 0.34
CA TYR A 200 5.28 2.12 1.63
C TYR A 200 4.51 0.82 1.42
N LEU A 201 4.54 -0.07 2.41
CA LEU A 201 3.76 -1.30 2.41
C LEU A 201 3.04 -1.46 3.74
N VAL A 202 1.71 -1.39 3.72
CA VAL A 202 0.85 -1.56 4.89
C VAL A 202 0.37 -3.00 4.98
N LEU A 203 0.63 -3.63 6.12
CA LEU A 203 0.31 -5.01 6.44
C LEU A 203 -0.69 -5.03 7.59
N LYS A 204 -1.93 -5.37 7.31
CA LYS A 204 -2.97 -5.50 8.33
C LYS A 204 -2.90 -6.86 9.02
N ARG A 205 -3.36 -6.94 10.26
CA ARG A 205 -3.38 -8.17 11.05
C ARG A 205 -3.99 -9.38 10.33
N PRO A 206 -5.11 -9.32 9.59
CA PRO A 206 -5.64 -10.49 8.89
C PRO A 206 -4.69 -11.09 7.84
N ALA A 207 -3.73 -10.30 7.33
CA ALA A 207 -2.74 -10.77 6.37
C ALA A 207 -1.52 -11.40 7.06
N THR A 208 -1.10 -10.86 8.20
CA THR A 208 0.13 -11.29 8.89
C THR A 208 -0.12 -12.29 10.02
N ASN A 209 -1.34 -12.28 10.58
CA ASN A 209 -1.72 -12.89 11.86
C ASN A 209 -0.91 -12.41 13.08
N ILE A 210 -0.08 -11.39 12.92
CA ILE A 210 0.66 -10.77 14.02
C ILE A 210 -0.33 -9.92 14.82
N THR A 211 -0.34 -10.12 16.13
CA THR A 211 -1.14 -9.31 17.07
C THR A 211 -0.20 -8.33 17.76
N LEU A 212 -0.58 -7.06 17.81
CA LEU A 212 0.18 -5.98 18.44
C LEU A 212 -0.39 -5.70 19.83
N ASN A 213 0.27 -6.20 20.88
CA ASN A 213 -0.21 -6.08 22.24
C ASN A 213 -0.22 -4.61 22.70
N ASN A 214 -1.33 -4.17 23.31
CA ASN A 214 -1.50 -2.76 23.70
C ASN A 214 -0.62 -2.33 24.89
N ASP A 215 -0.31 -3.24 25.82
CA ASP A 215 0.47 -2.91 27.01
C ASP A 215 1.97 -2.75 26.70
N GLN A 216 2.54 -3.69 25.95
CA GLN A 216 3.92 -3.68 25.50
C GLN A 216 4.08 -4.68 24.37
N ASP A 217 4.84 -4.32 23.33
CA ASP A 217 5.23 -5.25 22.28
C ASP A 217 6.55 -4.84 21.61
N SER A 218 7.13 -5.76 20.83
CA SER A 218 8.29 -5.55 19.98
C SER A 218 8.19 -6.32 18.66
N LEU A 219 8.57 -5.66 17.58
CA LEU A 219 8.64 -6.24 16.23
C LEU A 219 10.06 -6.16 15.69
N ASP A 220 10.49 -7.23 15.04
CA ASP A 220 11.72 -7.28 14.27
C ASP A 220 11.43 -7.52 12.78
N LEU A 221 12.06 -6.74 11.91
CA LEU A 221 12.17 -6.99 10.48
C LEU A 221 13.48 -7.74 10.21
N ILE A 222 13.37 -8.89 9.58
CA ILE A 222 14.46 -9.86 9.45
C ILE A 222 14.66 -10.20 7.97
N LEU A 223 15.92 -10.19 7.54
CA LEU A 223 16.33 -10.63 6.22
C LEU A 223 16.17 -12.15 6.05
N PRO A 224 16.11 -12.67 4.81
CA PRO A 224 16.05 -14.11 4.55
C PRO A 224 17.23 -14.90 5.13
N ASN A 225 18.39 -14.26 5.33
CA ASN A 225 19.55 -14.86 6.00
C ASN A 225 19.49 -14.82 7.55
N GLY A 226 18.39 -14.34 8.13
CA GLY A 226 18.17 -14.28 9.58
C GLY A 226 18.70 -13.01 10.25
N LYS A 227 19.33 -12.08 9.52
CA LYS A 227 19.81 -10.82 10.11
C LYS A 227 18.65 -9.85 10.34
N ILE A 228 18.52 -9.33 11.56
CA ILE A 228 17.59 -8.24 11.91
C ILE A 228 18.11 -6.93 11.30
N VAL A 229 17.23 -6.19 10.63
CA VAL A 229 17.55 -4.92 9.95
C VAL A 229 16.77 -3.72 10.46
N SER A 230 15.65 -3.93 11.15
CA SER A 230 14.86 -2.88 11.78
C SER A 230 14.06 -3.47 12.94
N SER A 231 13.85 -2.67 13.99
CA SER A 231 13.06 -3.08 15.15
C SER A 231 12.21 -1.91 15.65
N ALA A 232 11.05 -2.23 16.20
CA ALA A 232 10.14 -1.29 16.84
C ALA A 232 9.69 -1.86 18.19
N SER A 233 9.87 -1.10 19.27
CA SER A 233 9.43 -1.49 20.61
C SER A 233 8.69 -0.34 21.28
N TYR A 234 7.55 -0.64 21.89
CA TYR A 234 6.71 0.37 22.54
C TYR A 234 6.11 -0.17 23.84
N GLN A 235 5.57 0.75 24.64
CA GLN A 235 4.81 0.46 25.85
C GLN A 235 3.59 1.38 25.90
N ASN A 236 2.53 0.90 26.54
CA ASN A 236 1.29 1.63 26.82
C ASN A 236 0.72 2.30 25.56
N ALA A 237 0.37 1.51 24.55
CA ALA A 237 -0.18 1.98 23.29
C ALA A 237 -1.46 2.81 23.51
N PRO A 238 -1.45 4.13 23.20
CA PRO A 238 -2.64 4.93 23.29
C PRO A 238 -3.64 4.53 22.22
N LYS A 239 -4.93 4.56 22.58
CA LYS A 239 -6.00 4.29 21.63
C LYS A 239 -5.97 5.27 20.46
N ASN A 240 -6.10 4.72 19.25
CA ASN A 240 -6.11 5.39 17.96
C ASN A 240 -4.89 6.28 17.70
N GLN A 241 -3.73 5.87 18.20
CA GLN A 241 -2.46 6.52 17.89
C GLN A 241 -1.49 5.51 17.32
N SER A 242 -0.77 5.93 16.28
CA SER A 242 0.30 5.13 15.71
C SER A 242 1.64 5.48 16.33
N TYR A 243 2.53 4.50 16.39
CA TYR A 243 3.91 4.68 16.79
C TYR A 243 4.77 4.81 15.53
N ASN A 244 5.43 5.95 15.40
CA ASN A 244 6.05 6.41 14.16
C ASN A 244 7.56 6.45 14.31
N GLY A 245 8.28 5.82 13.39
CA GLY A 245 9.73 5.96 13.27
C GLY A 245 10.08 7.34 12.73
N THR A 246 10.94 8.08 13.42
CA THR A 246 11.44 9.39 12.97
C THR A 246 12.96 9.42 13.02
N ALA A 247 13.57 10.45 12.43
CA ALA A 247 15.01 10.69 12.57
C ALA A 247 15.47 10.86 14.03
N SER A 248 14.56 11.29 14.92
CA SER A 248 14.81 11.45 16.36
C SER A 248 14.43 10.23 17.20
N GLY A 249 14.07 9.11 16.58
CA GLY A 249 13.55 7.92 17.24
C GLY A 249 12.04 7.79 17.13
N TRP A 250 11.45 6.92 17.94
CA TRP A 250 10.03 6.59 17.84
C TRP A 250 9.13 7.58 18.60
N GLN A 251 7.99 7.93 18.03
CA GLN A 251 7.03 8.88 18.60
C GLN A 251 5.58 8.46 18.36
N TRP A 252 4.74 8.59 19.38
CA TRP A 252 3.30 8.45 19.21
C TRP A 252 2.72 9.65 18.45
N SER A 253 1.78 9.37 17.54
CA SER A 253 1.04 10.38 16.78
C SER A 253 -0.44 10.03 16.73
N SER A 254 -1.28 11.05 16.88
CA SER A 254 -2.72 10.96 16.60
C SER A 254 -3.05 11.08 15.11
N THR A 255 -2.07 11.41 14.26
CA THR A 255 -2.22 11.42 12.81
C THR A 255 -1.70 10.10 12.25
N LEU A 256 -2.61 9.27 11.77
CA LEU A 256 -2.29 8.01 11.11
C LEU A 256 -1.87 8.28 9.66
N THR A 257 -0.76 7.70 9.21
CA THR A 257 -0.21 7.92 7.85
C THR A 257 0.00 6.65 7.02
N PRO A 258 -0.96 5.70 6.96
CA PRO A 258 -0.81 4.50 6.14
C PRO A 258 -0.65 4.86 4.65
N GLY A 259 0.40 4.32 4.05
CA GLY A 259 0.82 4.53 2.67
C GLY A 259 1.57 5.85 2.43
N ALA A 260 1.97 6.58 3.47
CA ALA A 260 2.50 7.93 3.34
C ALA A 260 3.59 8.26 4.37
N ALA A 261 4.29 9.38 4.15
CA ALA A 261 5.29 9.87 5.08
C ALA A 261 4.69 10.28 6.43
N ASN A 262 5.38 9.89 7.52
CA ASN A 262 4.98 10.16 8.89
C ASN A 262 4.72 11.64 9.16
N LYS A 263 3.59 11.92 9.82
CA LYS A 263 3.23 13.26 10.32
C LYS A 263 2.94 13.16 11.81
N ILE A 264 3.78 13.80 12.62
CA ILE A 264 3.66 13.74 14.08
C ILE A 264 2.74 14.84 14.59
N THR A 265 1.61 14.43 15.18
CA THR A 265 0.70 15.32 15.91
C THR A 265 0.52 14.77 17.32
N GLN A 266 1.19 15.39 18.29
CA GLN A 266 1.00 15.08 19.71
C GLN A 266 -0.21 15.85 20.25
N ILE A 267 -1.16 15.13 20.85
CA ILE A 267 -2.21 15.78 21.62
C ILE A 267 -1.60 16.15 22.97
N LEU A 268 -1.54 17.45 23.27
CA LEU A 268 -1.21 17.91 24.62
C LEU A 268 -2.24 17.29 25.58
N PRO A 269 -1.83 16.74 26.74
CA PRO A 269 -2.76 16.13 27.65
C PRO A 269 -3.85 17.14 28.01
N GLU A 270 -5.11 16.76 27.76
CA GLU A 270 -6.26 17.49 28.27
C GLU A 270 -6.08 17.57 29.79
N ASN A 271 -6.02 18.79 30.30
CA ASN A 271 -5.75 19.09 31.69
C ASN A 271 -6.89 18.47 32.52
N LYS A 272 -6.74 17.20 32.93
CA LYS A 272 -7.68 16.52 33.80
C LYS A 272 -7.84 17.42 35.01
N LYS A 273 -9.06 17.94 35.22
CA LYS A 273 -9.44 18.68 36.42
C LYS A 273 -8.86 17.94 37.62
N SER A 274 -7.98 18.62 38.34
CA SER A 274 -7.37 18.13 39.56
C SER A 274 -8.48 17.80 40.56
N ASP A 275 -8.75 16.51 40.75
CA ASP A 275 -9.44 16.06 41.94
C ASP A 275 -8.55 16.36 43.15
N LYS A 276 -9.10 17.19 44.05
CA LYS A 276 -8.52 17.47 45.36
C LYS A 276 -8.54 16.19 46.20
N SER A 277 -7.38 15.53 46.38
CA SER A 277 -7.07 14.81 47.62
C SER A 277 -5.65 14.22 47.59
N ASN A 278 -4.68 14.99 48.09
CA ASN A 278 -3.89 14.63 49.27
C ASN A 278 -2.66 15.53 49.34
N ALA A 279 -2.69 16.45 50.32
CA ALA A 279 -1.51 17.10 50.82
C ALA A 279 -0.70 16.09 51.66
N GLY A 280 0.60 16.03 51.41
CA GLY A 280 1.53 15.17 52.13
C GLY A 280 2.98 15.51 51.80
N ASN A 281 3.38 16.74 52.15
CA ASN A 281 4.73 17.25 52.43
C ASN A 281 5.95 16.69 51.67
N LEU A 282 6.72 17.61 51.06
CA LEU A 282 8.11 17.86 51.45
C LEU A 282 8.61 19.23 50.90
N ALA A 283 8.81 20.13 51.86
CA ALA A 283 9.47 21.43 51.92
C ALA A 283 10.36 21.93 50.75
N LEU A 284 10.16 23.21 50.40
CA LEU A 284 11.27 24.17 50.26
C LEU A 284 10.82 25.55 50.76
N ALA A 285 11.44 26.02 51.83
CA ALA A 285 11.15 27.27 52.51
C ALA A 285 12.03 28.42 52.00
N ALA A 286 11.44 29.58 51.76
CA ALA A 286 12.10 30.89 51.87
C ALA A 286 11.06 32.00 52.11
N ALA A 287 11.33 32.82 53.14
CA ALA A 287 10.57 33.95 53.69
C ALA A 287 10.18 35.03 52.63
N GLY A 288 9.07 35.78 52.72
CA GLY A 288 8.61 36.70 53.78
C GLY A 288 7.52 37.66 53.22
N PRO A 289 6.93 38.61 54.01
CA PRO A 289 5.47 38.85 54.04
C PRO A 289 4.98 40.25 53.59
N SER A 290 3.69 40.39 53.23
CA SER A 290 2.78 41.55 53.48
C SER A 290 1.43 41.36 52.72
N ILE A 291 0.31 41.13 53.42
CA ILE A 291 -0.76 42.05 53.88
C ILE A 291 -1.64 42.66 52.77
N GLY A 292 -2.92 42.23 52.77
CA GLY A 292 -4.16 43.04 52.68
C GLY A 292 -4.50 43.77 51.39
N ASP A 293 -5.58 43.39 50.70
CA ASP A 293 -6.91 43.99 50.94
C ASP A 293 -7.98 43.60 49.91
N SER A 294 -9.23 43.64 50.38
CA SER A 294 -10.48 43.87 49.65
C SER A 294 -11.25 42.68 49.05
N ALA A 295 -12.31 42.32 49.76
CA ALA A 295 -13.51 41.70 49.24
C ALA A 295 -14.45 42.74 48.61
N GLY A 296 -15.17 42.37 47.55
CA GLY A 296 -16.50 42.92 47.27
C GLY A 296 -16.80 43.30 45.81
N SER A 297 -17.98 42.82 45.36
CA SER A 297 -18.82 43.33 44.27
C SER A 297 -18.47 42.85 42.85
N LEU A 298 -19.13 41.81 42.32
CA LEU A 298 -20.49 41.77 41.73
C LEU A 298 -20.57 42.29 40.29
N LEU A 299 -21.11 41.41 39.44
CA LEU A 299 -21.96 41.71 38.28
C LEU A 299 -21.35 42.57 37.16
N SER A 300 -20.70 41.88 36.22
CA SER A 300 -20.68 42.29 34.82
C SER A 300 -20.80 41.07 33.91
N ALA A 301 -22.03 40.66 33.59
CA ALA A 301 -22.28 40.12 32.26
C ALA A 301 -22.23 41.31 31.28
N PRO A 302 -21.58 41.17 30.12
CA PRO A 302 -22.43 41.04 28.95
C PRO A 302 -21.88 40.10 27.85
N LEU A 303 -22.84 39.49 27.15
CA LEU A 303 -22.79 39.09 25.74
C LEU A 303 -21.87 37.92 25.36
N GLY A 304 -22.51 36.76 25.23
CA GLY A 304 -21.96 35.58 24.55
C GLY A 304 -21.48 35.93 23.14
N LYS A 305 -20.21 35.66 22.91
CA LYS A 305 -19.48 35.90 21.67
C LYS A 305 -19.35 34.57 20.93
N GLY A 306 -19.84 34.57 19.68
CA GLY A 306 -19.57 33.64 18.57
C GLY A 306 -19.07 32.23 18.89
N MET A 307 -20.00 31.27 18.89
CA MET A 307 -19.69 29.86 18.65
C MET A 307 -19.41 29.68 17.14
N SER A 308 -18.16 29.81 16.72
CA SER A 308 -17.71 29.34 15.41
C SER A 308 -17.02 27.99 15.60
N ASP A 309 -17.84 26.94 15.70
CA ASP A 309 -17.36 25.56 15.77
C ASP A 309 -17.25 25.02 14.33
N PRO A 310 -16.03 24.78 13.79
CA PRO A 310 -15.83 24.37 12.40
C PRO A 310 -16.57 23.06 12.05
N TRP A 311 -16.82 22.22 13.05
CA TRP A 311 -17.60 20.98 12.92
C TRP A 311 -19.10 21.24 12.70
N LEU A 312 -19.68 22.28 13.29
CA LEU A 312 -21.10 22.62 13.14
C LEU A 312 -21.40 23.22 11.75
N LEU A 313 -20.45 23.94 11.16
CA LEU A 313 -20.54 24.41 9.77
C LEU A 313 -20.35 23.26 8.77
N PHE A 314 -19.53 22.26 9.09
CA PHE A 314 -19.35 21.06 8.25
C PHE A 314 -20.60 20.17 8.25
N LEU A 315 -21.25 19.98 9.41
CA LEU A 315 -22.50 19.19 9.53
C LEU A 315 -23.71 19.88 8.87
N THR A 316 -23.80 21.21 8.93
CA THR A 316 -24.85 21.96 8.22
C THR A 316 -24.65 21.95 6.70
N ALA A 317 -23.40 21.94 6.21
CA ALA A 317 -23.11 21.79 4.78
C ALA A 317 -23.44 20.38 4.24
N ILE A 318 -23.15 19.32 5.01
CA ILE A 318 -23.46 17.93 4.61
C ILE A 318 -24.98 17.68 4.57
N THR A 319 -25.72 18.20 5.55
CA THR A 319 -27.19 18.07 5.54
C THR A 319 -27.84 18.81 4.37
N LEU A 320 -27.33 19.98 3.97
CA LEU A 320 -27.82 20.71 2.80
C LEU A 320 -27.47 19.99 1.47
N ALA A 321 -26.32 19.33 1.39
CA ALA A 321 -25.91 18.55 0.23
C ALA A 321 -26.77 17.29 0.03
N ILE A 322 -27.07 16.56 1.11
CA ILE A 322 -27.91 15.34 1.05
C ILE A 322 -29.35 15.68 0.64
N VAL A 323 -29.94 16.74 1.18
CA VAL A 323 -31.30 17.19 0.80
C VAL A 323 -31.38 17.57 -0.69
N SER A 324 -30.31 18.15 -1.26
CA SER A 324 -30.27 18.49 -2.68
C SER A 324 -30.22 17.27 -3.60
N ALA A 325 -29.46 16.23 -3.24
CA ALA A 325 -29.35 14.99 -4.01
C ALA A 325 -30.65 14.20 -4.00
N SER A 326 -31.35 14.16 -2.85
CA SER A 326 -32.66 13.50 -2.73
C SER A 326 -33.72 14.18 -3.62
N ALA A 327 -33.73 15.52 -3.69
CA ALA A 327 -34.66 16.26 -4.54
C ALA A 327 -34.41 15.98 -6.04
N VAL A 328 -33.15 15.94 -6.47
CA VAL A 328 -32.79 15.63 -7.87
C VAL A 328 -33.17 14.20 -8.23
N LEU A 329 -32.94 13.22 -7.35
CA LEU A 329 -33.32 11.83 -7.58
C LEU A 329 -34.84 11.67 -7.69
N ILE A 330 -35.61 12.31 -6.80
CA ILE A 330 -37.09 12.25 -6.83
C ILE A 330 -37.64 12.90 -8.11
N ILE A 331 -37.07 14.02 -8.55
CA ILE A 331 -37.47 14.67 -9.81
C ILE A 331 -37.15 13.75 -11.00
N ASN A 332 -35.97 13.12 -11.03
CA ASN A 332 -35.58 12.24 -12.12
C ASN A 332 -36.45 10.96 -12.19
N LEU A 333 -36.83 10.42 -11.03
CA LEU A 333 -37.77 9.30 -10.93
C LEU A 333 -39.19 9.68 -11.40
N LYS A 334 -39.69 10.86 -11.02
CA LYS A 334 -41.00 11.37 -11.50
C LYS A 334 -41.01 11.63 -13.01
N LEU A 335 -39.90 12.10 -13.59
CA LEU A 335 -39.76 12.31 -15.04
C LEU A 335 -39.70 10.99 -15.82
N LYS A 336 -39.00 9.97 -15.30
CA LYS A 336 -39.01 8.63 -15.89
C LYS A 336 -40.41 8.01 -15.86
N LYS A 337 -41.14 8.13 -14.74
CA LYS A 337 -42.50 7.60 -14.62
C LYS A 337 -43.47 8.26 -15.62
N LYS A 338 -43.44 9.59 -15.73
CA LYS A 338 -44.27 10.32 -16.70
C LYS A 338 -43.95 9.99 -18.16
N LYS A 339 -42.68 9.68 -18.47
CA LYS A 339 -42.27 9.25 -19.81
C LYS A 339 -42.76 7.83 -20.15
N VAL A 340 -42.91 6.97 -19.15
CA VAL A 340 -43.48 5.63 -19.32
C VAL A 340 -45.01 5.71 -19.49
N GLU A 341 -45.70 6.51 -18.69
CA GLU A 341 -47.17 6.70 -18.80
C GLU A 341 -47.58 7.31 -20.15
N ASN A 342 -46.82 8.29 -20.68
CA ASN A 342 -47.07 8.87 -22.01
C ASN A 342 -46.75 7.92 -23.20
N GLN A 343 -46.22 6.72 -22.97
CA GLN A 343 -45.95 5.72 -24.02
C GLN A 343 -47.06 4.65 -24.10
N PHE A 344 -48.05 4.70 -23.21
CA PHE A 344 -49.19 3.77 -23.18
C PHE A 344 -50.55 4.46 -23.45
N GLU A 345 -50.58 5.77 -23.68
CA GLU A 345 -51.75 6.49 -24.24
C GLU A 345 -51.51 6.80 -25.73
N ILE A 346 -51.63 5.78 -26.59
CA ILE A 346 -51.95 5.93 -28.03
C ILE A 346 -52.96 4.85 -28.39
#